data_AF-A0A166EPV9-F1
#
_entry.id   AF-A0A166EPV9-F1
#
_cell.length_a   1.000
_cell.length_b   1.000
_cell.length_c   1.000
_cell.angle_alpha   90.00
_cell.angle_beta   90.00
_cell.angle_gamma   90.00
#
_symmetry.space_group_name_H-M   'P 1'
#
loop_
_entity.id
_entity.type
_entity.pdbx_description
1 polymer ?
#
loop_
_entity_poly.entity_id
_entity_poly.type
_entity_poly.pdbx_seq_one_letter_code
_entity_poly.pdbx_strand_id
1 'polypeptide(L)'
;MGTNKTDVKGISYFNYTPTKTGKIQYYVSINNESGTYPPTHSPNSTITINKDTIKLTVKTPSGNVGDKKTIKIKATDIENKVLANKFFTVYINGKKVGKYKTNSKGEITIKTTLKASNKLKITFAGDENYKSLSKTYTYTAKAKKTIIKIYKAKTLYGKTVQLKSKLTDAKGKPLAGKYVKFYVAGKYVGKVKTNKKGIAILKYTPKKKK
;
A
#
# COMPACT_ATOMS: atom_id res chain seq x y z
N MET A 1 25.35 31.36 14.48
CA MET A 1 26.16 32.38 15.18
C MET A 1 27.33 31.69 15.84
N GLY A 2 28.51 32.28 15.75
CA GLY A 2 29.78 31.74 16.21
C GLY A 2 30.94 32.49 15.57
N THR A 3 32.16 32.16 15.94
CA THR A 3 33.38 32.77 15.41
C THR A 3 34.31 31.70 14.87
N ASN A 4 35.13 32.07 13.91
CA ASN A 4 36.25 31.24 13.46
C ASN A 4 37.38 32.14 12.99
N LYS A 5 38.62 31.63 13.02
CA LYS A 5 39.80 32.34 12.52
C LYS A 5 39.89 32.16 11.01
N THR A 6 40.56 33.10 10.36
CA THR A 6 40.92 32.96 8.95
C THR A 6 42.10 32.00 8.80
N ASP A 7 42.13 31.26 7.70
CA ASP A 7 43.30 30.49 7.29
C ASP A 7 44.43 31.40 6.75
N VAL A 8 45.54 30.80 6.32
CA VAL A 8 46.70 31.52 5.73
C VAL A 8 46.36 32.30 4.46
N LYS A 9 45.19 32.05 3.85
CA LYS A 9 44.68 32.76 2.68
C LYS A 9 43.63 33.81 3.03
N GLY A 10 43.33 34.01 4.32
CA GLY A 10 42.33 34.97 4.77
C GLY A 10 40.88 34.46 4.73
N ILE A 11 40.63 33.17 4.51
CA ILE A 11 39.27 32.61 4.40
C ILE A 11 38.85 31.98 5.73
N SER A 12 37.58 32.17 6.12
CA SER A 12 37.01 31.51 7.29
C SER A 12 35.73 30.77 6.95
N TYR A 13 35.52 29.60 7.57
CA TYR A 13 34.35 28.74 7.36
C TYR A 13 33.58 28.58 8.66
N PHE A 14 32.24 28.69 8.60
CA PHE A 14 31.36 28.40 9.73
C PHE A 14 30.25 27.45 9.28
N ASN A 15 30.15 26.29 9.92
CA ASN A 15 29.10 25.31 9.63
C ASN A 15 27.83 25.66 10.40
N TYR A 16 26.73 25.82 9.67
CA TYR A 16 25.42 26.07 10.24
C TYR A 16 24.41 25.04 9.73
N THR A 17 23.74 24.34 10.65
CA THR A 17 22.68 23.38 10.34
C THR A 17 21.32 23.96 10.73
N PRO A 18 20.48 24.37 9.77
CA PRO A 18 19.16 24.92 10.07
C PRO A 18 18.20 23.85 10.61
N THR A 19 17.35 24.23 11.56
CA THR A 19 16.32 23.36 12.14
C THR A 19 14.90 23.66 11.64
N LYS A 20 14.72 24.77 10.92
CA LYS A 20 13.44 25.22 10.34
C LYS A 20 13.64 25.71 8.90
N THR A 21 12.60 25.56 8.09
CA THR A 21 12.58 26.10 6.73
C THR A 21 12.28 27.60 6.72
N GLY A 22 12.56 28.25 5.59
CA GLY A 22 12.32 29.68 5.41
C GLY A 22 13.56 30.41 4.94
N LYS A 23 13.57 31.73 5.13
CA LYS A 23 14.70 32.59 4.80
C LYS A 23 15.29 33.12 6.09
N ILE A 24 16.60 33.01 6.23
CA ILE A 24 17.35 33.65 7.32
C ILE A 24 18.40 34.57 6.70
N GLN A 25 18.62 35.72 7.32
CA GLN A 25 19.72 36.59 6.94
C GLN A 25 20.96 36.26 7.76
N TYR A 26 22.13 36.42 7.15
CA TYR A 26 23.41 36.37 7.85
C TYR A 26 24.31 37.49 7.35
N TYR A 27 25.21 37.92 8.21
CA TYR A 27 26.30 38.82 7.88
C TYR A 27 27.54 38.31 8.63
N VAL A 28 28.71 38.77 8.20
CA VAL A 28 29.98 38.51 8.89
C VAL A 28 30.56 39.82 9.38
N SER A 29 31.20 39.81 10.54
CA SER A 29 31.86 40.98 11.11
C SER A 29 33.18 40.60 11.74
N ILE A 30 34.14 41.52 11.72
CA ILE A 30 35.39 41.43 12.46
C ILE A 30 35.42 42.55 13.50
N ASN A 31 35.65 42.17 14.76
CA ASN A 31 35.98 43.09 15.83
C ASN A 31 37.44 42.81 16.19
N ASN A 32 38.32 43.77 15.93
CA ASN A 32 39.73 43.57 16.21
C ASN A 32 40.03 43.90 17.68
N GLU A 33 40.17 42.87 18.51
CA GLU A 33 40.51 43.03 19.93
C GLU A 33 41.92 43.63 20.14
N SER A 34 42.81 43.56 19.14
CA SER A 34 44.18 44.13 19.22
C SER A 34 44.29 45.59 18.74
N GLY A 35 43.19 46.20 18.26
CA GLY A 35 43.16 47.61 17.85
C GLY A 35 43.89 47.97 16.55
N THR A 36 44.49 46.99 15.86
CA THR A 36 45.29 47.22 14.64
C THR A 36 44.44 47.60 13.40
N TYR A 37 43.14 47.30 13.43
CA TYR A 37 42.21 47.55 12.32
C TYR A 37 40.84 47.95 12.87
N PRO A 38 40.11 48.86 12.20
CA PRO A 38 38.75 49.21 12.63
C PRO A 38 37.79 48.03 12.46
N PRO A 39 36.74 47.92 13.29
CA PRO A 39 35.68 46.95 13.09
C PRO A 39 34.98 47.15 11.75
N THR A 40 34.65 46.05 11.07
CA THR A 40 33.91 46.08 9.80
C THR A 40 32.90 44.93 9.74
N HIS A 41 31.85 45.10 8.93
CA HIS A 41 30.86 44.06 8.68
C HIS A 41 30.47 44.01 7.20
N SER A 42 30.02 42.84 6.75
CA SER A 42 29.42 42.68 5.44
C SER A 42 27.98 43.21 5.41
N PRO A 43 27.42 43.49 4.22
CA PRO A 43 25.96 43.54 4.06
C PRO A 43 25.31 42.21 4.45
N ASN A 44 23.99 42.24 4.66
CA ASN A 44 23.21 41.03 4.89
C ASN A 44 23.11 40.20 3.60
N SER A 45 23.35 38.90 3.72
CA SER A 45 23.05 37.89 2.71
C SER A 45 21.95 36.96 3.22
N THR A 46 21.27 36.24 2.32
CA THR A 46 20.12 35.39 2.66
C THR A 46 20.41 33.91 2.40
N ILE A 47 20.17 33.07 3.40
CA ILE A 47 20.11 31.61 3.24
C ILE A 47 18.65 31.23 3.04
N THR A 48 18.36 30.50 1.96
CA THR A 48 17.03 29.94 1.70
C THR A 48 17.03 28.45 2.06
N ILE A 49 16.20 28.08 3.04
CA ILE A 49 16.10 26.73 3.59
C ILE A 49 14.80 26.12 3.07
N ASN A 50 14.92 25.21 2.11
CA ASN A 50 13.78 24.60 1.43
C ASN A 50 13.19 23.44 2.24
N LYS A 51 11.89 23.17 2.03
CA LYS A 51 11.25 21.95 2.54
C LYS A 51 11.86 20.71 1.87
N ASP A 52 12.09 19.70 2.69
CA ASP A 52 12.58 18.40 2.25
C ASP A 52 11.43 17.53 1.71
N THR A 53 11.76 16.38 1.14
CA THR A 53 10.83 15.45 0.50
C THR A 53 10.78 14.12 1.25
N ILE A 54 9.57 13.62 1.48
CA ILE A 54 9.37 12.30 2.08
C ILE A 54 9.56 11.21 1.02
N LYS A 55 10.35 10.19 1.36
CA LYS A 55 10.47 8.92 0.66
C LYS A 55 9.63 7.86 1.38
N LEU A 56 8.80 7.13 0.63
CA LEU A 56 7.99 6.02 1.16
C LEU A 56 8.47 4.69 0.60
N THR A 57 8.80 3.76 1.49
CA THR A 57 9.02 2.34 1.16
C THR A 57 7.77 1.56 1.57
N VAL A 58 7.11 0.93 0.59
CA VAL A 58 5.84 0.22 0.80
C VAL A 58 6.01 -1.26 0.50
N LYS A 59 5.73 -2.11 1.49
CA LYS A 59 5.67 -3.57 1.32
C LYS A 59 4.20 -3.99 1.23
N THR A 60 3.77 -4.30 0.01
CA THR A 60 2.43 -4.81 -0.26
C THR A 60 2.33 -6.30 0.09
N PRO A 61 1.20 -6.77 0.64
CA PRO A 61 0.99 -8.18 0.94
C PRO A 61 0.65 -8.99 -0.32
N SER A 62 1.08 -10.24 -0.34
CA SER A 62 0.63 -11.26 -1.28
C SER A 62 -0.29 -12.28 -0.60
N GLY A 63 -1.11 -12.98 -1.39
CA GLY A 63 -2.04 -13.98 -0.88
C GLY A 63 -3.17 -14.27 -1.84
N ASN A 64 -4.24 -14.86 -1.32
CA ASN A 64 -5.45 -15.14 -2.07
C ASN A 64 -6.55 -14.11 -1.79
N VAL A 65 -7.52 -14.02 -2.69
CA VAL A 65 -8.70 -13.18 -2.50
C VAL A 65 -9.43 -13.53 -1.18
N GLY A 66 -9.73 -12.50 -0.39
CA GLY A 66 -10.38 -12.57 0.90
C GLY A 66 -9.43 -12.80 2.09
N ASP A 67 -8.12 -12.96 1.85
CA ASP A 67 -7.16 -13.09 2.96
C ASP A 67 -7.04 -11.75 3.70
N LYS A 68 -7.06 -11.81 5.04
CA LYS A 68 -6.76 -10.67 5.92
C LYS A 68 -5.25 -10.55 6.06
N LYS A 69 -4.68 -9.42 5.65
CA LYS A 69 -3.25 -9.16 5.60
C LYS A 69 -2.92 -7.76 6.12
N THR A 70 -1.63 -7.44 6.17
CA THR A 70 -1.13 -6.12 6.53
C THR A 70 -0.25 -5.54 5.44
N ILE A 71 -0.34 -4.23 5.25
CA ILE A 71 0.59 -3.43 4.45
C ILE A 71 1.54 -2.75 5.44
N LYS A 72 2.85 -2.82 5.17
CA LYS A 72 3.87 -2.11 5.94
C LYS A 72 4.40 -0.94 5.12
N ILE A 73 4.48 0.23 5.74
CA ILE A 73 5.00 1.46 5.14
C ILE A 73 6.11 1.97 6.05
N LYS A 74 7.22 2.40 5.46
CA LYS A 74 8.29 3.14 6.14
C LYS A 74 8.45 4.50 5.47
N ALA A 75 8.42 5.57 6.26
CA ALA A 75 8.67 6.94 5.84
C ALA A 75 10.07 7.38 6.27
N THR A 76 10.85 7.83 5.31
CA THR A 76 12.16 8.47 5.53
C THR A 76 12.21 9.79 4.78
N ASP A 77 13.21 10.62 5.05
CA ASP A 77 13.60 11.67 4.11
C ASP A 77 14.45 11.11 2.95
N ILE A 78 15.00 12.00 2.13
CA ILE A 78 15.82 11.64 0.97
C ILE A 78 17.17 11.03 1.37
N GLU A 79 17.69 11.38 2.55
CA GLU A 79 18.92 10.84 3.14
C GLU A 79 18.68 9.54 3.92
N ASN A 80 17.44 9.03 3.91
CA ASN A 80 16.99 7.82 4.61
C ASN A 80 16.90 7.94 6.14
N LYS A 81 16.89 9.16 6.70
CA LYS A 81 16.57 9.39 8.12
C LYS A 81 15.10 9.05 8.36
N VAL A 82 14.83 8.34 9.47
CA VAL A 82 13.47 7.92 9.81
C VAL A 82 12.59 9.10 10.21
N LEU A 83 11.35 9.12 9.70
CA LEU A 83 10.39 10.19 10.00
C LEU A 83 9.33 9.70 10.99
N ALA A 84 9.60 9.87 12.28
CA ALA A 84 8.66 9.56 13.35
C ALA A 84 7.56 10.63 13.47
N ASN A 85 6.41 10.25 14.04
CA ASN A 85 5.30 11.13 14.38
C ASN A 85 4.64 11.90 13.22
N LYS A 86 4.87 11.49 11.97
CA LYS A 86 4.22 12.07 10.78
C LYS A 86 2.88 11.41 10.51
N PHE A 87 1.88 12.18 10.11
CA PHE A 87 0.53 11.67 9.86
C PHE A 87 0.25 11.52 8.36
N PHE A 88 -0.09 10.30 7.94
CA PHE A 88 -0.46 9.98 6.57
C PHE A 88 -1.93 9.58 6.48
N THR A 89 -2.63 10.07 5.47
CA THR A 89 -3.98 9.59 5.16
C THR A 89 -3.89 8.47 4.14
N VAL A 90 -4.58 7.36 4.43
CA VAL A 90 -4.51 6.15 3.61
C VAL A 90 -5.87 5.83 3.04
N TYR A 91 -5.88 5.43 1.77
CA TYR A 91 -7.05 4.96 1.04
C TYR A 91 -6.77 3.59 0.44
N ILE A 92 -7.75 2.69 0.54
CA ILE A 92 -7.71 1.37 -0.09
C ILE A 92 -8.92 1.28 -1.02
N ASN A 93 -8.67 1.02 -2.30
CA ASN A 93 -9.70 0.90 -3.34
C ASN A 93 -10.64 2.13 -3.40
N GLY A 94 -10.06 3.33 -3.31
CA GLY A 94 -10.80 4.60 -3.32
C GLY A 94 -11.43 5.01 -1.99
N LYS A 95 -11.59 4.09 -1.03
CA LYS A 95 -12.16 4.39 0.29
C LYS A 95 -11.08 4.81 1.29
N LYS A 96 -11.29 5.92 1.99
CA LYS A 96 -10.44 6.36 3.12
C LYS A 96 -10.50 5.30 4.21
N VAL A 97 -9.35 4.73 4.58
CA VAL A 97 -9.26 3.74 5.67
C VAL A 97 -8.86 4.39 6.99
N GLY A 98 -8.15 5.52 6.96
CA GLY A 98 -7.81 6.25 8.17
C GLY A 98 -6.64 7.21 8.00
N LYS A 99 -6.31 7.89 9.11
CA LYS A 99 -5.10 8.69 9.28
C LYS A 99 -4.18 7.94 10.24
N TYR A 100 -2.95 7.69 9.82
CA TYR A 100 -1.98 6.87 10.55
C TYR A 100 -0.75 7.69 10.90
N LYS A 101 -0.27 7.55 12.13
CA LYS A 101 0.94 8.19 12.63
C LYS A 101 2.12 7.23 12.51
N THR A 102 3.26 7.68 12.01
CA THR A 102 4.49 6.87 12.03
C THR A 102 5.00 6.71 13.47
N ASN A 103 5.45 5.50 13.81
CA ASN A 103 6.09 5.22 15.10
C ASN A 103 7.52 5.79 15.16
N SER A 104 8.26 5.51 16.25
CA SER A 104 9.67 5.93 16.43
C SER A 104 10.62 5.43 15.34
N LYS A 105 10.26 4.38 14.60
CA LYS A 105 11.03 3.82 13.49
C LYS A 105 10.58 4.33 12.11
N GLY A 106 9.64 5.28 12.07
CA GLY A 106 9.06 5.80 10.84
C GLY A 106 8.06 4.87 10.17
N GLU A 107 7.50 3.89 10.89
CA GLU A 107 6.68 2.82 10.31
C GLU A 107 5.19 2.97 10.58
N ILE A 108 4.38 2.50 9.62
CA ILE A 108 2.92 2.35 9.72
C ILE A 108 2.54 0.93 9.27
N THR A 109 1.59 0.32 10.00
CA THR A 109 0.98 -0.95 9.62
C THR A 109 -0.53 -0.77 9.41
N ILE A 110 -1.03 -1.17 8.24
CA ILE A 110 -2.45 -1.07 7.87
C ILE A 110 -3.03 -2.45 7.61
N LYS A 111 -4.16 -2.78 8.24
CA LYS A 111 -4.90 -4.01 7.97
C LYS A 111 -5.69 -3.87 6.67
N THR A 112 -5.70 -4.92 5.86
CA THR A 112 -6.45 -4.98 4.59
C THR A 112 -7.03 -6.37 4.35
N THR A 113 -8.09 -6.44 3.54
CA THR A 113 -8.60 -7.71 3.00
C THR A 113 -8.38 -7.71 1.49
N LEU A 114 -7.66 -8.71 1.01
CA LEU A 114 -7.24 -8.78 -0.39
C LEU A 114 -8.44 -8.95 -1.34
N LYS A 115 -8.55 -8.07 -2.32
CA LYS A 115 -9.37 -8.27 -3.53
C LYS A 115 -8.51 -8.78 -4.67
N ALA A 116 -9.14 -9.18 -5.78
CA ALA A 116 -8.41 -9.62 -6.98
C ALA A 116 -7.43 -8.52 -7.48
N SER A 117 -7.90 -7.28 -7.48
CA SER A 117 -7.09 -6.08 -7.71
C SER A 117 -7.28 -5.11 -6.55
N ASN A 118 -6.18 -4.54 -6.06
CA ASN A 118 -6.16 -3.59 -4.96
C ASN A 118 -5.38 -2.34 -5.36
N LYS A 119 -5.88 -1.18 -4.93
CA LYS A 119 -5.23 0.12 -5.08
C LYS A 119 -5.01 0.73 -3.70
N LEU A 120 -3.78 1.07 -3.37
CA LEU A 120 -3.39 1.79 -2.17
C LEU A 120 -3.00 3.21 -2.56
N LYS A 121 -3.64 4.22 -1.97
CA LYS A 121 -3.20 5.62 -2.08
C LYS A 121 -2.81 6.12 -0.70
N ILE A 122 -1.64 6.73 -0.60
CA ILE A 122 -1.10 7.32 0.62
C ILE A 122 -0.87 8.80 0.35
N THR A 123 -1.40 9.66 1.21
CA THR A 123 -1.22 11.10 1.13
C THR A 123 -0.65 11.68 2.42
N PHE A 124 0.15 12.72 2.26
CA PHE A 124 0.71 13.56 3.31
C PHE A 124 0.45 15.01 2.92
N ALA A 125 -0.14 15.80 3.81
CA ALA A 125 -0.52 17.18 3.51
C ALA A 125 0.69 18.12 3.38
N GLY A 126 1.86 17.72 3.85
CA GLY A 126 2.98 18.62 4.08
C GLY A 126 3.01 19.10 5.54
N ASP A 127 4.16 19.59 5.97
CA ASP A 127 4.32 20.34 7.22
C ASP A 127 5.39 21.43 7.06
N GLU A 128 5.85 22.01 8.16
CA GLU A 128 6.89 23.05 8.18
C GLU A 128 8.19 22.58 7.52
N ASN A 129 8.54 21.30 7.63
CA ASN A 129 9.83 20.76 7.21
C ASN A 129 9.73 19.97 5.91
N TYR A 130 8.57 19.38 5.60
CA TYR A 130 8.40 18.46 4.48
C TYR A 130 7.29 18.89 3.51
N LYS A 131 7.55 18.71 2.21
CA LYS A 131 6.57 18.92 1.15
C LYS A 131 5.41 17.91 1.25
N SER A 132 4.24 18.29 0.72
CA SER A 132 3.11 17.38 0.55
C SER A 132 3.47 16.22 -0.39
N LEU A 133 2.82 15.07 -0.21
CA LEU A 133 3.04 13.88 -1.03
C LEU A 133 1.71 13.16 -1.31
N SER A 134 1.55 12.61 -2.51
CA SER A 134 0.50 11.68 -2.88
C SER A 134 1.07 10.56 -3.75
N LYS A 135 1.08 9.32 -3.25
CA LYS A 135 1.59 8.15 -3.97
C LYS A 135 0.52 7.07 -4.04
N THR A 136 0.49 6.37 -5.18
CA THR A 136 -0.45 5.28 -5.45
C THR A 136 0.31 4.02 -5.82
N TYR A 137 -0.14 2.89 -5.29
CA TYR A 137 0.42 1.55 -5.51
C TYR A 137 -0.71 0.59 -5.90
N THR A 138 -0.44 -0.33 -6.81
CA THR A 138 -1.36 -1.41 -7.16
C THR A 138 -0.76 -2.75 -6.76
N TYR A 139 -1.61 -3.68 -6.34
CA TYR A 139 -1.20 -5.05 -6.00
C TYR A 139 -2.36 -6.02 -6.19
N THR A 140 -2.05 -7.25 -6.60
CA THR A 140 -3.03 -8.27 -6.94
C THR A 140 -3.00 -9.42 -5.96
N ALA A 141 -4.11 -10.16 -5.88
CA ALA A 141 -4.21 -11.38 -5.10
C ALA A 141 -4.63 -12.54 -6.00
N LYS A 142 -4.13 -13.73 -5.69
CA LYS A 142 -4.44 -14.95 -6.46
C LYS A 142 -5.88 -15.39 -6.20
N ALA A 143 -6.54 -15.92 -7.21
CA ALA A 143 -7.83 -16.56 -7.02
C ALA A 143 -7.68 -17.82 -6.15
N LYS A 144 -8.69 -18.14 -5.33
CA LYS A 144 -8.72 -19.38 -4.57
C LYS A 144 -9.00 -20.56 -5.50
N LYS A 145 -8.15 -21.58 -5.45
CA LYS A 145 -8.34 -22.82 -6.19
C LYS A 145 -9.58 -23.56 -5.66
N THR A 146 -10.37 -24.13 -6.57
CA THR A 146 -11.54 -24.95 -6.28
C THR A 146 -11.42 -26.31 -6.95
N ILE A 147 -12.01 -27.34 -6.35
CA ILE A 147 -12.09 -28.68 -6.90
C ILE A 147 -13.56 -29.02 -7.10
N ILE A 148 -13.92 -29.49 -8.28
CA ILE A 148 -15.26 -29.98 -8.58
C ILE A 148 -15.20 -31.46 -8.93
N LYS A 149 -15.98 -32.27 -8.20
CA LYS A 149 -16.13 -33.71 -8.44
C LYS A 149 -17.52 -33.97 -9.00
N ILE A 150 -17.60 -34.68 -10.12
CA ILE A 150 -18.86 -35.20 -10.66
C ILE A 150 -19.11 -36.62 -10.14
N TYR A 151 -20.37 -36.97 -9.91
CA TYR A 151 -20.77 -38.34 -9.56
C TYR A 151 -21.43 -39.01 -10.76
N LYS A 152 -21.14 -40.30 -10.95
CA LYS A 152 -21.78 -41.11 -12.00
C LYS A 152 -23.30 -41.13 -11.77
N ALA A 153 -24.05 -41.07 -12.85
CA ALA A 153 -25.50 -41.16 -12.84
C ALA A 153 -25.94 -42.16 -13.92
N LYS A 154 -27.00 -42.92 -13.63
CA LYS A 154 -27.64 -43.87 -14.55
C LYS A 154 -29.14 -43.66 -14.49
N THR A 155 -29.83 -43.86 -15.60
CA THR A 155 -31.30 -43.79 -15.68
C THR A 155 -31.79 -44.67 -16.82
N LEU A 156 -33.08 -44.98 -16.80
CA LEU A 156 -33.77 -45.66 -17.89
C LEU A 156 -34.26 -44.66 -18.93
N TYR A 157 -34.57 -45.16 -20.13
CA TYR A 157 -35.12 -44.36 -21.21
C TYR A 157 -36.37 -43.59 -20.75
N GLY A 158 -36.42 -42.29 -21.07
CA GLY A 158 -37.53 -41.40 -20.70
C GLY A 158 -37.65 -41.07 -19.20
N LYS A 159 -36.78 -41.62 -18.33
CA LYS A 159 -36.82 -41.36 -16.89
C LYS A 159 -35.84 -40.26 -16.49
N THR A 160 -36.28 -39.40 -15.57
CA THR A 160 -35.48 -38.31 -15.01
C THR A 160 -34.27 -38.85 -14.24
N VAL A 161 -33.10 -38.27 -14.47
CA VAL A 161 -31.85 -38.54 -13.75
C VAL A 161 -31.43 -37.36 -12.88
N GLN A 162 -30.73 -37.63 -11.79
CA GLN A 162 -30.08 -36.60 -10.97
C GLN A 162 -28.60 -36.45 -11.36
N LEU A 163 -28.23 -35.31 -11.92
CA LEU A 163 -26.84 -34.94 -12.14
C LEU A 163 -26.29 -34.32 -10.85
N LYS A 164 -25.33 -35.00 -10.23
CA LYS A 164 -24.79 -34.62 -8.92
C LYS A 164 -23.32 -34.23 -9.03
N SER A 165 -22.94 -33.15 -8.36
CA SER A 165 -21.55 -32.74 -8.19
C SER A 165 -21.27 -32.27 -6.75
N LYS A 166 -19.99 -32.28 -6.36
CA LYS A 166 -19.49 -31.70 -5.11
C LYS A 166 -18.42 -30.66 -5.44
N LEU A 167 -18.60 -29.44 -4.94
CA LEU A 167 -17.65 -28.34 -5.06
C LEU A 167 -16.97 -28.10 -3.70
N THR A 168 -15.64 -28.11 -3.70
CA THR A 168 -14.82 -27.82 -2.51
C THR A 168 -13.75 -26.78 -2.84
N ASP A 169 -13.14 -26.21 -1.81
CA ASP A 169 -11.85 -25.53 -1.97
C ASP A 169 -10.71 -26.56 -2.15
N ALA A 170 -9.50 -26.05 -2.33
CA ALA A 170 -8.30 -26.88 -2.48
C ALA A 170 -7.95 -27.72 -1.23
N LYS A 171 -8.55 -27.43 -0.07
CA LYS A 171 -8.38 -28.20 1.18
C LYS A 171 -9.53 -29.19 1.41
N GLY A 172 -10.43 -29.34 0.44
CA GLY A 172 -11.60 -30.22 0.54
C GLY A 172 -12.77 -29.64 1.34
N LYS A 173 -12.70 -28.38 1.80
CA LYS A 173 -13.81 -27.74 2.51
C LYS A 173 -14.96 -27.47 1.53
N PRO A 174 -16.20 -27.88 1.85
CA PRO A 174 -17.33 -27.64 0.97
C PRO A 174 -17.60 -26.15 0.72
N LEU A 175 -17.87 -25.79 -0.53
CA LEU A 175 -18.23 -24.43 -0.92
C LEU A 175 -19.74 -24.33 -1.14
N ALA A 176 -20.45 -23.81 -0.15
CA ALA A 176 -21.90 -23.63 -0.18
C ALA A 176 -22.34 -22.35 -0.94
N GLY A 177 -23.56 -22.37 -1.49
CA GLY A 177 -24.20 -21.23 -2.14
C GLY A 177 -23.60 -20.82 -3.49
N LYS A 178 -22.70 -21.63 -4.06
CA LYS A 178 -22.04 -21.34 -5.35
C LYS A 178 -22.83 -21.97 -6.49
N TYR A 179 -22.97 -21.26 -7.60
CA TYR A 179 -23.61 -21.82 -8.79
C TYR A 179 -22.69 -22.82 -9.50
N VAL A 180 -23.21 -24.00 -9.78
CA VAL A 180 -22.60 -25.00 -10.67
C VAL A 180 -23.47 -25.11 -11.91
N LYS A 181 -22.87 -24.92 -13.10
CA LYS A 181 -23.52 -25.13 -14.40
C LYS A 181 -23.35 -26.58 -14.83
N PHE A 182 -24.42 -27.19 -15.31
CA PHE A 182 -24.41 -28.56 -15.83
C PHE A 182 -24.57 -28.52 -17.35
N TYR A 183 -23.81 -29.40 -18.01
CA TYR A 183 -23.82 -29.55 -19.45
C TYR A 183 -23.99 -31.03 -19.79
N VAL A 184 -24.82 -31.33 -20.78
CA VAL A 184 -25.03 -32.68 -21.32
C VAL A 184 -24.72 -32.61 -22.81
N ALA A 185 -23.79 -33.45 -23.27
CA ALA A 185 -23.27 -33.43 -24.64
C ALA A 185 -22.85 -32.01 -25.10
N GLY A 186 -22.14 -31.28 -24.24
CA GLY A 186 -21.67 -29.90 -24.51
C GLY A 186 -22.74 -28.80 -24.40
N LYS A 187 -24.03 -29.15 -24.31
CA LYS A 187 -25.14 -28.18 -24.21
C LYS A 187 -25.47 -27.85 -22.76
N TYR A 188 -25.67 -26.57 -22.46
CA TYR A 188 -26.08 -26.10 -21.13
C TYR A 188 -27.51 -26.58 -20.82
N VAL A 189 -27.69 -27.25 -19.68
CA VAL A 189 -29.00 -27.80 -19.26
C VAL A 189 -29.54 -27.16 -17.97
N GLY A 190 -28.74 -26.35 -17.29
CA GLY A 190 -29.16 -25.64 -16.08
C GLY A 190 -28.02 -25.33 -15.12
N LYS A 191 -28.33 -24.55 -14.09
CA LYS A 191 -27.42 -24.26 -12.98
C LYS A 191 -28.16 -24.36 -11.66
N VAL A 192 -27.48 -24.87 -10.64
CA VAL A 192 -28.01 -24.97 -9.27
C VAL A 192 -26.97 -24.49 -8.26
N LYS A 193 -27.43 -23.94 -7.13
CA LYS A 193 -26.56 -23.57 -6.02
C LYS A 193 -26.15 -24.81 -5.24
N THR A 194 -24.90 -24.86 -4.81
CA THR A 194 -24.42 -25.88 -3.87
C THR A 194 -25.06 -25.70 -2.50
N ASN A 195 -25.42 -26.79 -1.84
CA ASN A 195 -25.93 -26.77 -0.46
C ASN A 195 -24.80 -26.62 0.58
N LYS A 196 -25.13 -26.69 1.89
CA LYS A 196 -24.14 -26.59 2.99
C LYS A 196 -23.01 -27.64 2.91
N LYS A 197 -23.25 -28.79 2.27
CA LYS A 197 -22.27 -29.86 2.03
C LYS A 197 -21.52 -29.70 0.69
N GLY A 198 -21.67 -28.57 0.00
CA GLY A 198 -21.05 -28.29 -1.29
C GLY A 198 -21.66 -29.09 -2.45
N ILE A 199 -22.82 -29.71 -2.24
CA ILE A 199 -23.46 -30.59 -3.23
C ILE A 199 -24.43 -29.79 -4.09
N ALA A 200 -24.34 -29.96 -5.41
CA ALA A 200 -25.28 -29.45 -6.39
C ALA A 200 -25.96 -30.63 -7.10
N ILE A 201 -27.29 -30.62 -7.15
CA ILE A 201 -28.10 -31.66 -7.82
C ILE A 201 -29.06 -30.98 -8.79
N LEU A 202 -28.96 -31.35 -10.07
CA LEU A 202 -29.90 -30.94 -11.12
C LEU A 202 -30.68 -32.16 -11.62
N LYS A 203 -32.01 -32.09 -11.59
CA LYS A 203 -32.88 -33.08 -12.25
C LYS A 203 -32.87 -32.82 -13.76
N TYR A 204 -32.64 -33.86 -14.56
CA TYR A 204 -32.55 -33.77 -16.01
C TYR A 204 -33.24 -34.98 -16.65
N THR A 205 -34.04 -34.78 -17.69
CA THR A 205 -34.65 -35.86 -18.47
C THR A 205 -34.00 -35.89 -19.84
N PRO A 206 -33.23 -36.94 -20.19
CA PRO A 206 -32.59 -37.04 -21.50
C PRO A 206 -33.64 -37.04 -22.62
N LYS A 207 -33.51 -36.11 -23.56
CA LYS A 207 -34.32 -36.10 -24.79
C LYS A 207 -33.67 -36.99 -25.83
N LYS A 208 -34.49 -37.71 -26.61
CA LYS A 208 -34.06 -38.54 -27.75
C LYS A 208 -33.18 -37.70 -28.69
N LYS A 209 -31.99 -38.19 -29.06
CA LYS A 209 -31.30 -37.70 -30.26
C LYS A 209 -32.14 -38.19 -31.45
N LYS A 210 -32.67 -37.26 -32.24
CA LYS A 210 -33.15 -37.57 -33.59
C LYS A 210 -31.97 -38.01 -34.44
#